data_AF-A0A6V7NGU3-F1
#
_entry.id   AF-A0A6V7NGU3-F1
#
_cell.length_a   1.000
_cell.length_b   1.000
_cell.length_c   1.000
_cell.angle_alpha   90.00
_cell.angle_beta   90.00
_cell.angle_gamma   90.00
#
_symmetry.space_group_name_H-M   'P 1'
#
loop_
_entity.id
_entity.type
_entity.pdbx_description
1 polymer ?
#
loop_
_entity_poly.entity_id
_entity_poly.type
_entity_poly.pdbx_seq_one_letter_code
_entity_poly.pdbx_strand_id
1 'polypeptide(L)'
;MHLTLPYFSPPPFLLLFLFTSTLTYTHHVVQCGAAAAPATAGVEFLDPTLPPVLPTQPPRCSVLALYRNFAAADPATANFSAFTSLVATAVNYTQPEDCPAPWTRVILELSVSVSAGQKDHTGAVWIAGVEVLRTRSPLSTATPAFWTIHKDITRYSAAIRALGDNGGAITVAIEKESNRTTLISGVFAANLSLHFYRGPVSSTHQYFNGRPGVKGLYREPADMIIPISRASTSTSTDADGEDDDDEPLDSCRRAPWFRIDDEADTPTSTITVPPNTYRAVLEIFASYHGDEESWYANPLQSSYGAGRHHRKLNGGLRQVFATIDGKFAGGRIPFPVIYPGSVNPYYWSPVAAIGAFDMPSYDVELTPLLGLLLEAPGPHEIGVGVNGAESYWLVTGNLHVWVDRWSDKVAAMVEEYRAPPLRVTRQAEWGSPDGSSEVAAEGLVRMVGWVSSSRGNLTTTVRQKVGFKSQVEVQNRGAVEQVEVVHKERMEVIVHKAHQVVGRVQIFAEAPLQIQTSRVTAAGGAVFEKGRLFHQLVEVVNLNENNVVITAALTDRQDAEGSVLMRDGMPIWGSGNTKSAYKYRDENTCHLRTVNTVGSIVKYDVSSPSCAAVSDI
;
A
#
# COMPACT_ATOMS: atom_id res chain seq x y z
N MET A 1 37.34 -50.54 59.66
CA MET A 1 37.83 -49.53 60.63
C MET A 1 36.61 -48.74 61.08
N HIS A 2 36.00 -49.17 62.19
CA HIS A 2 34.91 -48.45 62.86
C HIS A 2 35.50 -47.27 63.64
N LEU A 3 34.82 -46.13 63.65
CA LEU A 3 34.82 -45.22 64.79
C LEU A 3 33.57 -44.34 64.77
N THR A 4 32.77 -44.53 65.82
CA THR A 4 31.52 -43.87 66.17
C THR A 4 31.77 -42.73 67.18
N LEU A 5 31.11 -41.59 66.95
CA LEU A 5 30.50 -40.61 67.91
C LEU A 5 31.40 -39.96 69.00
N PRO A 6 31.17 -38.69 69.44
CA PRO A 6 29.89 -38.29 70.07
C PRO A 6 29.42 -36.83 69.90
N TYR A 7 28.16 -36.64 70.33
CA TYR A 7 27.46 -35.38 70.58
C TYR A 7 28.15 -34.51 71.66
N PHE A 8 28.19 -33.20 71.44
CA PHE A 8 28.37 -32.16 72.47
C PHE A 8 27.61 -30.88 72.05
N SER A 9 26.91 -30.27 73.02
CA SER A 9 26.29 -28.92 72.99
C SER A 9 27.09 -28.03 73.95
N PRO A 10 27.39 -26.73 73.66
CA PRO A 10 26.55 -25.57 74.10
C PRO A 10 26.80 -24.30 73.20
N PRO A 11 26.53 -23.01 73.60
CA PRO A 11 25.51 -22.35 74.45
C PRO A 11 24.67 -21.29 73.65
N PRO A 12 23.76 -20.49 74.25
CA PRO A 12 22.85 -19.61 73.50
C PRO A 12 23.47 -18.23 73.21
N PHE A 13 23.26 -17.69 72.00
CA PHE A 13 23.58 -16.30 71.68
C PHE A 13 22.46 -15.64 70.84
N LEU A 14 22.09 -14.46 71.31
CA LEU A 14 21.21 -13.42 70.76
C LEU A 14 21.05 -13.43 69.23
N LEU A 15 19.82 -13.65 68.75
CA LEU A 15 19.42 -13.34 67.37
C LEU A 15 18.96 -11.87 67.31
N LEU A 16 19.79 -11.04 66.67
CA LEU A 16 19.44 -9.68 66.28
C LEU A 16 18.38 -9.75 65.17
N PHE A 17 17.14 -9.35 65.46
CA PHE A 17 16.08 -9.19 64.46
C PHE A 17 16.41 -7.99 63.55
N LEU A 18 16.90 -8.25 62.35
CA LEU A 18 16.76 -7.31 61.23
C LEU A 18 15.41 -7.59 60.57
N PHE A 19 14.42 -6.74 60.87
CA PHE A 19 13.19 -6.65 60.10
C PHE A 19 13.54 -6.14 58.69
N THR A 20 13.58 -7.03 57.71
CA THR A 20 13.30 -6.66 56.32
C THR A 20 11.85 -7.03 56.04
N SER A 21 11.01 -6.00 55.94
CA SER A 21 9.62 -6.09 55.53
C SER A 21 9.55 -6.66 54.12
N THR A 22 9.27 -7.96 54.01
CA THR A 22 8.84 -8.59 52.76
C THR A 22 7.39 -8.21 52.52
N LEU A 23 7.16 -7.19 51.70
CA LEU A 23 5.85 -6.99 51.08
C LEU A 23 5.63 -8.12 50.08
N THR A 24 4.81 -9.10 50.45
CA THR A 24 4.20 -10.03 49.52
C THR A 24 3.16 -9.28 48.70
N TYR A 25 3.54 -8.84 47.49
CA TYR A 25 2.58 -8.30 46.53
C TYR A 25 1.87 -9.47 45.85
N THR A 26 0.69 -9.81 46.33
CA THR A 26 -0.24 -10.64 45.56
C THR A 26 -0.62 -9.87 44.30
N HIS A 27 -0.06 -10.26 43.16
CA HIS A 27 -0.54 -9.82 41.85
C HIS A 27 -1.94 -10.40 41.63
N HIS A 28 -2.96 -9.70 42.12
CA HIS A 28 -4.29 -9.81 41.54
C HIS A 28 -4.19 -9.31 40.10
N VAL A 29 -4.22 -10.24 39.15
CA VAL A 29 -4.56 -9.92 37.76
C VAL A 29 -5.98 -9.42 37.78
N VAL A 30 -6.15 -8.10 37.90
CA VAL A 30 -7.40 -7.44 37.57
C VAL A 30 -7.52 -7.59 36.06
N GLN A 31 -8.35 -8.56 35.67
CA GLN A 31 -8.88 -8.63 34.32
C GLN A 31 -9.64 -7.32 34.10
N CYS A 32 -9.00 -6.36 33.44
CA CYS A 32 -9.70 -5.20 32.90
C CYS A 32 -10.67 -5.75 31.86
N GLY A 33 -11.91 -5.98 32.29
CA GLY A 33 -13.02 -5.95 31.36
C GLY A 33 -12.89 -4.63 30.59
N ALA A 34 -12.87 -4.72 29.27
CA ALA A 34 -12.93 -3.56 28.41
C ALA A 34 -14.15 -2.74 28.86
N ALA A 35 -13.90 -1.65 29.59
CA ALA A 35 -14.91 -0.63 29.75
C ALA A 35 -15.17 -0.16 28.32
N ALA A 36 -16.36 -0.46 27.80
CA ALA A 36 -16.81 0.09 26.55
C ALA A 36 -16.59 1.59 26.64
N ALA A 37 -15.72 2.12 25.76
CA ALA A 37 -15.60 3.55 25.61
C ALA A 37 -17.03 4.09 25.41
N PRO A 38 -17.42 5.19 26.08
CA PRO A 38 -18.70 5.79 25.80
C PRO A 38 -18.75 6.03 24.29
N ALA A 39 -19.73 5.43 23.61
CA ALA A 39 -19.92 5.57 22.19
C ALA A 39 -20.20 7.05 21.90
N THR A 40 -19.16 7.83 21.64
CA THR A 40 -19.30 9.05 20.87
C THR A 40 -19.87 8.61 19.53
N ALA A 41 -21.03 9.14 19.16
CA ALA A 41 -21.71 8.84 17.90
C ALA A 41 -20.86 9.33 16.72
N GLY A 42 -19.84 8.55 16.37
CA GLY A 42 -18.97 8.77 15.22
C GLY A 42 -19.41 7.93 14.03
N VAL A 43 -19.03 8.35 12.83
CA VAL A 43 -19.28 7.62 11.58
C VAL A 43 -18.14 6.61 11.37
N GLU A 44 -18.48 5.32 11.33
CA GLU A 44 -17.57 4.27 10.88
C GLU A 44 -17.42 4.36 9.36
N PHE A 45 -16.19 4.44 8.86
CA PHE A 45 -15.93 4.27 7.44
C PHE A 45 -15.56 2.81 7.12
N LEU A 46 -16.19 2.27 6.08
CA LEU A 46 -16.14 0.86 5.72
C LEU A 46 -15.25 0.64 4.49
N ASP A 47 -14.41 -0.40 4.57
CA ASP A 47 -13.76 -1.03 3.41
C ASP A 47 -14.58 -2.28 3.02
N PRO A 48 -15.16 -2.35 1.81
CA PRO A 48 -15.92 -3.50 1.33
C PRO A 48 -15.09 -4.77 1.10
N THR A 49 -13.76 -4.67 1.12
CA THR A 49 -12.88 -5.79 0.80
C THR A 49 -12.94 -6.91 1.85
N LEU A 50 -12.50 -8.10 1.42
CA LEU A 50 -12.40 -9.27 2.30
C LEU A 50 -11.41 -8.98 3.44
N PRO A 51 -11.79 -9.18 4.72
CA PRO A 51 -10.84 -9.13 5.82
C PRO A 51 -9.79 -10.23 5.67
N PRO A 52 -8.56 -10.06 6.20
CA PRO A 52 -7.51 -11.07 6.10
C PRO A 52 -7.98 -12.46 6.55
N VAL A 53 -7.53 -13.51 5.85
CA VAL A 53 -7.85 -14.89 6.23
C VAL A 53 -7.15 -15.21 7.55
N LEU A 54 -7.94 -15.32 8.62
CA LEU A 54 -7.45 -15.66 9.95
C LEU A 54 -7.44 -17.19 10.15
N PRO A 55 -6.43 -17.74 10.83
CA PRO A 55 -6.49 -19.11 11.34
C PRO A 55 -7.69 -19.31 12.25
N THR A 56 -8.14 -20.56 12.38
CA THR A 56 -9.29 -20.92 13.24
C THR A 56 -9.00 -20.75 14.74
N GLN A 57 -7.75 -20.46 15.09
CA GLN A 57 -7.29 -20.23 16.45
C GLN A 57 -7.04 -18.74 16.67
N PRO A 58 -7.26 -18.22 17.90
CA PRO A 58 -6.91 -16.85 18.22
C PRO A 58 -5.41 -16.59 18.01
N PRO A 59 -5.01 -15.32 17.84
CA PRO A 59 -3.60 -15.00 17.70
C PRO A 59 -2.82 -15.52 18.91
N ARG A 60 -1.65 -16.10 18.65
CA ARG A 60 -0.74 -16.56 19.70
C ARG A 60 -0.33 -15.40 20.61
N CYS A 61 -0.07 -14.23 20.01
CA CYS A 61 0.12 -12.99 20.72
C CYS A 61 -0.39 -11.81 19.88
N SER A 62 -0.72 -10.71 20.54
CA SER A 62 -1.04 -9.43 19.91
C SER A 62 -0.23 -8.32 20.57
N VAL A 63 0.39 -7.46 19.77
CA VAL A 63 1.30 -6.41 20.25
C VAL A 63 0.79 -5.06 19.77
N LEU A 64 0.51 -4.14 20.70
CA LEU A 64 0.29 -2.73 20.37
C LEU A 64 1.66 -2.11 20.07
N ALA A 65 1.96 -1.96 18.78
CA ALA A 65 3.23 -1.41 18.30
C ALA A 65 3.30 0.10 18.47
N LEU A 66 2.19 0.82 18.29
CA LEU A 66 2.15 2.28 18.36
C LEU A 66 0.77 2.78 18.77
N TYR A 67 0.75 3.78 19.67
CA TYR A 67 -0.40 4.60 20.01
C TYR A 67 0.02 6.07 19.92
N ARG A 68 -0.50 6.83 18.95
CA ARG A 68 -0.13 8.24 18.76
C ARG A 68 -1.28 9.09 18.25
N ASN A 69 -1.24 10.35 18.65
CA ASN A 69 -2.09 11.41 18.12
C ASN A 69 -1.27 12.23 17.12
N PHE A 70 -1.78 12.38 15.90
CA PHE A 70 -1.23 13.22 14.84
C PHE A 70 -2.13 14.44 14.70
N ALA A 71 -1.67 15.58 15.21
CA ALA A 71 -2.38 16.86 15.13
C ALA A 71 -1.81 17.74 14.02
N ALA A 72 -2.67 18.58 13.41
CA ALA A 72 -2.21 19.69 12.58
C ALA A 72 -1.34 20.65 13.42
N ALA A 73 -0.37 21.34 12.80
CA ALA A 73 0.42 22.34 13.52
C ALA A 73 -0.46 23.50 13.98
N ASP A 74 -0.08 24.10 15.11
CA ASP A 74 -0.62 25.40 15.50
C ASP A 74 -0.24 26.44 14.43
N PRO A 75 -1.22 27.10 13.78
CA PRO A 75 -0.96 28.13 12.77
C PRO A 75 -0.12 29.31 13.32
N ALA A 76 -0.02 29.49 14.64
CA ALA A 76 0.79 30.53 15.26
C ALA A 76 2.29 30.20 15.38
N THR A 77 2.68 28.93 15.21
CA THR A 77 4.09 28.47 15.35
C THR A 77 4.66 27.82 14.09
N ALA A 78 3.86 27.69 13.03
CA ALA A 78 4.31 27.17 11.75
C ALA A 78 5.15 28.24 11.02
N ASN A 79 6.47 28.06 10.93
CA ASN A 79 7.29 28.76 9.96
C ASN A 79 6.86 28.34 8.54
N PHE A 80 6.68 29.33 7.67
CA PHE A 80 5.89 29.25 6.44
C PHE A 80 6.69 28.84 5.18
N SER A 81 7.90 28.26 5.31
CA SER A 81 8.75 27.95 4.14
C SER A 81 8.75 26.49 3.66
N ALA A 82 8.12 25.53 4.34
CA ALA A 82 8.26 24.12 3.95
C ALA A 82 7.00 23.50 3.35
N PHE A 83 7.12 22.99 2.12
CA PHE A 83 6.25 21.98 1.51
C PHE A 83 5.87 20.87 2.51
N THR A 84 4.61 20.43 2.49
CA THR A 84 4.06 19.22 3.17
C THR A 84 4.96 18.62 4.26
N SER A 85 4.89 19.16 5.48
CA SER A 85 5.73 18.70 6.61
C SER A 85 5.24 17.34 7.13
N LEU A 86 5.76 16.24 6.59
CA LEU A 86 5.43 14.86 6.99
C LEU A 86 5.78 14.63 8.47
N VAL A 87 4.80 14.23 9.28
CA VAL A 87 5.05 13.84 10.67
C VAL A 87 5.22 12.33 10.72
N ALA A 88 6.46 11.86 10.61
CA ALA A 88 6.80 10.48 10.91
C ALA A 88 7.04 10.32 12.42
N THR A 89 6.47 9.26 13.00
CA THR A 89 6.80 8.82 14.36
C THR A 89 7.39 7.43 14.32
N ALA A 90 8.63 7.30 14.79
CA ALA A 90 9.31 6.03 14.98
C ALA A 90 9.16 5.57 16.44
N VAL A 91 8.85 4.29 16.64
CA VAL A 91 8.82 3.65 17.96
C VAL A 91 9.68 2.40 17.93
N ASN A 92 10.58 2.27 18.91
CA ASN A 92 11.36 1.04 19.08
C ASN A 92 10.42 -0.12 19.39
N TYR A 93 10.59 -1.20 18.64
CA TYR A 93 9.80 -2.41 18.81
C TYR A 93 10.67 -3.52 19.37
N THR A 94 10.15 -4.23 20.37
CA THR A 94 10.75 -5.46 20.88
C THR A 94 9.76 -6.60 20.71
N GLN A 95 10.17 -7.64 19.99
CA GLN A 95 9.34 -8.84 19.82
C GLN A 95 9.12 -9.51 21.19
N PRO A 96 7.87 -9.81 21.58
CA PRO A 96 7.62 -10.55 22.81
C PRO A 96 8.23 -11.96 22.79
N GLU A 97 8.87 -12.37 23.89
CA GLU A 97 9.52 -13.69 24.02
C GLU A 97 8.55 -14.86 23.84
N ASP A 98 7.30 -14.69 24.22
CA ASP A 98 6.22 -15.68 24.09
C ASP A 98 5.66 -15.79 22.67
N CYS A 99 6.17 -14.97 21.75
CA CYS A 99 5.73 -14.88 20.37
C CYS A 99 6.82 -15.09 19.30
N PRO A 100 7.64 -16.16 19.38
CA PRO A 100 8.72 -16.35 18.42
C PRO A 100 8.20 -16.69 17.01
N ALA A 101 9.04 -16.52 15.99
CA ALA A 101 8.85 -17.12 14.68
C ALA A 101 9.00 -18.66 14.74
N PRO A 102 8.58 -19.44 13.71
CA PRO A 102 7.83 -19.02 12.53
C PRO A 102 6.36 -18.71 12.85
N TRP A 103 5.79 -17.77 12.11
CA TRP A 103 4.37 -17.42 12.14
C TRP A 103 3.69 -17.93 10.88
N THR A 104 2.46 -18.42 11.03
CA THR A 104 1.63 -18.85 9.89
C THR A 104 0.90 -17.67 9.26
N ARG A 105 0.52 -16.69 10.09
CA ARG A 105 0.02 -15.39 9.67
C ARG A 105 0.53 -14.30 10.59
N VAL A 106 0.74 -13.12 10.01
CA VAL A 106 0.90 -11.87 10.76
C VAL A 106 -0.07 -10.86 10.18
N ILE A 107 -0.99 -10.37 11.01
CA ILE A 107 -2.00 -9.39 10.62
C ILE A 107 -1.65 -8.06 11.26
N LEU A 108 -1.56 -7.03 10.44
CA LEU A 108 -1.48 -5.64 10.85
C LEU A 108 -2.90 -5.10 11.02
N GLU A 109 -3.18 -4.51 12.17
CA GLU A 109 -4.38 -3.73 12.44
C GLU A 109 -4.00 -2.27 12.67
N LEU A 110 -4.50 -1.36 11.83
CA LEU A 110 -4.40 0.08 12.03
C LEU A 110 -5.81 0.63 12.27
N SER A 111 -6.09 0.98 13.52
CA SER A 111 -7.34 1.63 13.93
C SER A 111 -7.11 3.13 14.08
N VAL A 112 -7.87 3.94 13.36
CA VAL A 112 -7.72 5.40 13.36
C VAL A 112 -9.06 6.05 13.68
N SER A 113 -9.03 7.12 14.45
CA SER A 113 -10.18 7.98 14.70
C SER A 113 -9.80 9.44 14.54
N VAL A 114 -10.78 10.27 14.15
CA VAL A 114 -10.65 11.71 14.03
C VAL A 114 -11.80 12.38 14.77
N SER A 115 -11.48 13.33 15.64
CA SER A 115 -12.44 13.92 16.59
C SER A 115 -13.25 15.09 16.02
N ALA A 116 -12.88 15.60 14.85
CA ALA A 116 -13.51 16.71 14.16
C ALA A 116 -13.31 16.55 12.64
N GLY A 117 -13.77 17.53 11.86
CA GLY A 117 -13.48 17.54 10.42
C GLY A 117 -11.98 17.43 10.16
N GLN A 118 -11.63 16.80 9.05
CA GLN A 118 -10.28 16.70 8.53
C GLN A 118 -10.31 16.34 7.03
N LYS A 119 -9.35 16.89 6.27
CA LYS A 119 -9.11 16.46 4.88
C LYS A 119 -8.63 15.01 4.80
N ASP A 120 -8.68 14.42 3.62
CA ASP A 120 -8.02 13.14 3.36
C ASP A 120 -6.51 13.32 3.25
N HIS A 121 -5.75 12.50 3.98
CA HIS A 121 -4.29 12.52 4.02
C HIS A 121 -3.72 11.16 3.67
N THR A 122 -2.56 11.17 3.02
CA THR A 122 -1.80 9.94 2.77
C THR A 122 -1.07 9.51 4.03
N GLY A 123 -1.11 8.23 4.37
CA GLY A 123 -0.35 7.66 5.47
C GLY A 123 0.35 6.37 5.07
N ALA A 124 1.36 5.98 5.84
CA ALA A 124 2.03 4.69 5.65
C ALA A 124 2.64 4.15 6.95
N VAL A 125 2.93 2.84 6.93
CA VAL A 125 3.57 2.09 8.01
C VAL A 125 4.80 1.38 7.48
N TRP A 126 5.92 1.54 8.17
CA TRP A 126 7.17 0.81 7.92
C TRP A 126 7.57 -0.04 9.11
N ILE A 127 8.11 -1.22 8.82
CA ILE A 127 8.68 -2.15 9.79
C ILE A 127 10.14 -2.34 9.40
N ALA A 128 11.08 -1.88 10.23
CA ALA A 128 12.52 -1.93 9.93
C ALA A 128 12.87 -1.31 8.55
N GLY A 129 12.24 -0.16 8.22
CA GLY A 129 12.43 0.54 6.94
C GLY A 129 11.65 -0.05 5.76
N VAL A 130 11.07 -1.24 5.89
CA VAL A 130 10.25 -1.91 4.86
C VAL A 130 8.83 -1.40 4.94
N GLU A 131 8.30 -0.83 3.86
CA GLU A 131 6.92 -0.35 3.86
C GLU A 131 5.93 -1.50 3.76
N VAL A 132 4.96 -1.56 4.66
CA VAL A 132 4.00 -2.67 4.72
C VAL A 132 2.56 -2.23 4.45
N LEU A 133 2.25 -0.94 4.63
CA LEU A 133 0.94 -0.36 4.38
C LEU A 133 1.10 1.05 3.83
N ARG A 134 0.35 1.36 2.77
CA ARG A 134 0.05 2.73 2.35
C ARG A 134 -1.45 2.93 2.31
N THR A 135 -1.91 4.06 2.82
CA THR A 135 -3.33 4.33 3.06
C THR A 135 -3.67 5.78 2.75
N ARG A 136 -4.92 6.05 2.42
CA ARG A 136 -5.52 7.38 2.30
C ARG A 136 -6.68 7.46 3.29
N SER A 137 -6.62 8.41 4.22
CA SER A 137 -7.68 8.59 5.22
C SER A 137 -8.97 9.06 4.56
N PRO A 138 -10.15 8.77 5.14
CA PRO A 138 -11.39 9.35 4.64
C PRO A 138 -11.38 10.87 4.80
N LEU A 139 -12.15 11.54 3.95
CA LEU A 139 -12.51 12.94 4.17
C LEU A 139 -13.59 12.99 5.26
N SER A 140 -13.27 13.61 6.40
CA SER A 140 -14.21 13.74 7.52
C SER A 140 -14.80 15.13 7.57
N THR A 141 -16.13 15.20 7.71
CA THR A 141 -16.84 16.44 8.03
C THR A 141 -16.80 16.70 9.55
N ALA A 142 -17.53 17.70 10.07
CA ALA A 142 -17.47 18.09 11.49
C ALA A 142 -17.83 16.96 12.49
N THR A 143 -18.40 15.84 12.03
CA THR A 143 -18.70 14.67 12.87
C THR A 143 -17.44 13.83 13.11
N PRO A 144 -17.23 13.31 14.34
CA PRO A 144 -16.17 12.33 14.58
C PRO A 144 -16.29 11.13 13.64
N ALA A 145 -15.16 10.62 13.17
CA ALA A 145 -15.12 9.45 12.29
C ALA A 145 -14.06 8.46 12.75
N PHE A 146 -14.23 7.19 12.40
CA PHE A 146 -13.25 6.14 12.69
C PHE A 146 -13.27 5.06 11.62
N TRP A 147 -12.15 4.36 11.47
CA TRP A 147 -12.00 3.23 10.57
C TRP A 147 -10.88 2.32 11.05
N THR A 148 -10.94 1.06 10.62
CA THR A 148 -9.92 0.06 10.93
C THR A 148 -9.47 -0.63 9.65
N ILE A 149 -8.16 -0.79 9.52
CA ILE A 149 -7.51 -1.43 8.38
C ILE A 149 -6.90 -2.73 8.88
N HIS A 150 -7.27 -3.86 8.27
CA HIS A 150 -6.65 -5.15 8.51
C HIS A 150 -5.89 -5.59 7.26
N LYS A 151 -4.59 -5.82 7.40
CA LYS A 151 -3.72 -6.27 6.30
C LYS A 151 -2.93 -7.51 6.68
N ASP A 152 -2.95 -8.53 5.82
CA ASP A 152 -2.04 -9.67 5.92
C ASP A 152 -0.63 -9.21 5.52
N ILE A 153 0.26 -9.14 6.51
CA ILE A 153 1.66 -8.74 6.32
C ILE A 153 2.60 -9.95 6.45
N THR A 154 2.10 -11.18 6.31
CA THR A 154 2.89 -12.41 6.45
C THR A 154 4.06 -12.45 5.47
N ARG A 155 3.91 -11.87 4.27
CA ARG A 155 5.00 -11.76 3.28
C ARG A 155 6.22 -10.98 3.81
N TYR A 156 6.03 -10.11 4.80
CA TYR A 156 7.07 -9.30 5.43
C TYR A 156 7.71 -9.94 6.66
N SER A 157 7.47 -11.25 6.90
CA SER A 157 7.98 -11.96 8.08
C SER A 157 9.50 -11.84 8.28
N ALA A 158 10.30 -11.70 7.21
CA ALA A 158 11.73 -11.45 7.34
C ALA A 158 12.05 -10.08 7.96
N ALA A 159 11.33 -9.02 7.57
CA ALA A 159 11.50 -7.70 8.17
C ALA A 159 11.09 -7.68 9.65
N ILE A 160 10.01 -8.38 9.99
CA ILE A 160 9.53 -8.48 11.37
C ILE A 160 10.50 -9.28 12.25
N ARG A 161 11.11 -10.35 11.72
CA ARG A 161 12.18 -11.08 12.41
C ARG A 161 13.42 -10.22 12.61
N ALA A 162 13.88 -9.53 11.57
CA ALA A 162 15.02 -8.63 11.65
C ALA A 162 14.83 -7.54 12.70
N LEU A 163 13.61 -7.01 12.82
CA LEU A 163 13.22 -6.05 13.85
C LEU A 163 13.35 -6.62 15.27
N GLY A 164 12.95 -7.89 15.48
CA GLY A 164 13.08 -8.58 16.77
C GLY A 164 14.52 -8.94 17.14
N ASP A 165 15.32 -9.37 16.17
CA ASP A 165 16.68 -9.87 16.39
C ASP A 165 17.72 -8.75 16.54
N ASN A 166 17.61 -7.70 15.70
CA ASN A 166 18.62 -6.63 15.62
C ASN A 166 18.14 -5.30 16.24
N GLY A 167 16.91 -5.27 16.75
CA GLY A 167 16.21 -4.03 17.08
C GLY A 167 15.84 -3.23 15.83
N GLY A 168 15.11 -2.13 16.04
CA GLY A 168 14.71 -1.22 14.98
C GLY A 168 13.42 -0.50 15.35
N ALA A 169 12.88 0.25 14.40
CA ALA A 169 11.67 1.04 14.60
C ALA A 169 10.52 0.60 13.70
N ILE A 170 9.32 0.75 14.25
CA ILE A 170 8.09 0.86 13.47
C ILE A 170 7.83 2.35 13.27
N THR A 171 7.74 2.76 12.01
CA THR A 171 7.48 4.15 11.64
C THR A 171 6.06 4.25 11.11
N VAL A 172 5.31 5.23 11.61
CA VAL A 172 4.01 5.61 11.05
C VAL A 172 4.09 7.07 10.64
N ALA A 173 3.72 7.37 9.41
CA ALA A 173 3.63 8.73 8.91
C ALA A 173 2.21 9.00 8.42
N ILE A 174 1.74 10.22 8.69
CA ILE A 174 0.55 10.80 8.07
C ILE A 174 0.99 12.14 7.50
N GLU A 175 0.64 12.38 6.24
CA GLU A 175 0.90 13.64 5.55
C GLU A 175 0.23 14.79 6.29
N LYS A 176 0.90 15.95 6.26
CA LYS A 176 0.40 17.17 6.89
C LYS A 176 0.28 18.21 5.81
N GLU A 177 -0.94 18.63 5.52
CA GLU A 177 -1.19 19.77 4.66
C GLU A 177 -1.12 21.06 5.49
N SER A 178 -0.35 22.05 5.04
CA SER A 178 -0.24 23.38 5.66
C SER A 178 -0.84 24.44 4.75
N ASN A 179 -2.18 24.52 4.67
CA ASN A 179 -2.83 25.64 3.99
C ASN A 179 -3.66 26.48 4.97
N ARG A 180 -3.50 27.81 4.91
CA ARG A 180 -4.08 28.83 5.81
C ARG A 180 -5.61 28.92 5.76
N THR A 181 -6.26 28.28 4.80
CA THR A 181 -7.68 28.51 4.49
C THR A 181 -8.66 27.51 5.10
N THR A 182 -8.20 26.40 5.67
CA THR A 182 -9.10 25.41 6.29
C THR A 182 -9.06 25.48 7.81
N LEU A 183 -10.18 25.93 8.40
CA LEU A 183 -10.51 25.93 9.84
C LEU A 183 -10.66 24.52 10.46
N ILE A 184 -10.01 23.52 9.86
CA ILE A 184 -10.27 22.11 10.10
C ILE A 184 -9.10 21.53 10.92
N SER A 185 -9.33 21.27 12.21
CA SER A 185 -8.31 20.95 13.22
C SER A 185 -8.41 19.53 13.80
N GLY A 186 -9.10 18.61 13.13
CA GLY A 186 -9.25 17.23 13.59
C GLY A 186 -7.89 16.56 13.83
N VAL A 187 -7.76 15.91 14.99
CA VAL A 187 -6.56 15.15 15.38
C VAL A 187 -6.79 13.68 15.06
N PHE A 188 -5.87 13.05 14.33
CA PHE A 188 -5.92 11.61 14.10
C PHE A 188 -5.34 10.88 15.31
N ALA A 189 -6.15 10.09 16.00
CA ALA A 189 -5.67 9.14 17.00
C ALA A 189 -5.52 7.76 16.35
N ALA A 190 -4.29 7.26 16.26
CA ALA A 190 -3.95 6.03 15.57
C ALA A 190 -3.36 4.97 16.51
N ASN A 191 -3.90 3.76 16.40
CA ASN A 191 -3.49 2.56 17.12
C ASN A 191 -3.03 1.52 16.10
N LEU A 192 -1.76 1.14 16.17
CA LEU A 192 -1.18 0.10 15.33
C LEU A 192 -0.90 -1.15 16.17
N SER A 193 -1.55 -2.26 15.82
CA SER A 193 -1.38 -3.57 16.45
C SER A 193 -0.88 -4.61 15.46
N LEU A 194 -0.03 -5.53 15.92
CA LEU A 194 0.42 -6.70 15.17
C LEU A 194 -0.10 -7.97 15.85
N HIS A 195 -0.82 -8.80 15.10
CA HIS A 195 -1.40 -10.05 15.57
C HIS A 195 -0.68 -11.23 14.93
N PHE A 196 -0.07 -12.07 15.75
CA PHE A 196 0.78 -13.17 15.30
C PHE A 196 0.08 -14.50 15.51
N TYR A 197 -0.08 -15.28 14.46
CA TYR A 197 -0.78 -16.55 14.51
C TYR A 197 0.16 -17.74 14.27
N ARG A 198 -0.12 -18.84 14.97
CA ARG A 198 0.52 -20.15 14.80
C ARG A 198 -0.54 -21.23 14.64
N GLY A 199 -0.11 -22.38 14.14
CA GLY A 199 -0.98 -23.53 13.89
C GLY A 199 -1.39 -23.63 12.42
N PRO A 200 -2.02 -24.74 12.02
CA PRO A 200 -2.41 -24.94 10.64
C PRO A 200 -3.41 -23.86 10.23
N VAL A 201 -3.07 -23.09 9.20
CA VAL A 201 -4.10 -22.45 8.36
C VAL A 201 -4.93 -23.61 7.81
N SER A 202 -6.26 -23.57 7.97
CA SER A 202 -7.16 -24.67 7.54
C SER A 202 -6.71 -25.24 6.19
N SER A 203 -6.63 -26.57 6.08
CA SER A 203 -6.01 -27.30 4.96
C SER A 203 -6.60 -26.96 3.57
N THR A 204 -7.75 -26.30 3.53
CA THR A 204 -8.40 -25.78 2.33
C THR A 204 -7.89 -24.40 1.87
N HIS A 205 -7.12 -23.67 2.71
CA HIS A 205 -6.64 -22.30 2.48
C HIS A 205 -5.11 -22.21 2.30
N GLN A 206 -4.43 -23.32 2.03
CA GLN A 206 -2.97 -23.35 1.86
C GLN A 206 -2.48 -22.60 0.60
N TYR A 207 -3.38 -22.21 -0.30
CA TYR A 207 -3.01 -21.74 -1.63
C TYR A 207 -3.05 -20.22 -1.79
N PHE A 208 -3.80 -19.50 -0.96
CA PHE A 208 -3.88 -18.04 -1.02
C PHE A 208 -3.91 -17.43 0.38
N ASN A 209 -2.79 -16.81 0.76
CA ASN A 209 -2.72 -15.88 1.88
C ASN A 209 -3.51 -14.61 1.50
N GLY A 210 -4.15 -13.94 2.46
CA GLY A 210 -5.13 -12.88 2.19
C GLY A 210 -4.51 -11.75 1.35
N ARG A 211 -5.19 -11.39 0.24
CA ARG A 211 -4.70 -10.53 -0.85
C ARG A 211 -3.42 -11.09 -1.52
N PRO A 212 -3.35 -11.22 -2.86
CA PRO A 212 -2.21 -11.80 -3.55
C PRO A 212 -1.02 -10.82 -3.58
N GLY A 213 -0.36 -10.63 -2.43
CA GLY A 213 0.98 -10.06 -2.31
C GLY A 213 2.01 -11.19 -2.32
N VAL A 214 2.83 -11.24 -3.38
CA VAL A 214 3.52 -12.40 -3.97
C VAL A 214 2.57 -13.32 -4.75
N LYS A 215 2.20 -12.88 -5.96
CA LYS A 215 1.67 -13.74 -7.05
C LYS A 215 2.76 -14.70 -7.54
N GLY A 216 3.27 -15.57 -6.66
CA GLY A 216 4.47 -16.35 -6.87
C GLY A 216 4.21 -17.84 -7.01
N LEU A 217 5.09 -18.49 -7.76
CA LEU A 217 5.27 -19.94 -7.78
C LEU A 217 5.79 -20.52 -6.44
N TYR A 218 6.16 -19.66 -5.50
CA TYR A 218 6.82 -20.05 -4.26
C TYR A 218 6.04 -19.48 -3.09
N ARG A 219 5.68 -20.38 -2.15
CA ARG A 219 4.71 -20.18 -1.08
C ARG A 219 5.29 -19.54 0.19
N GLU A 220 6.62 -19.45 0.24
CA GLU A 220 7.36 -18.99 1.41
C GLU A 220 7.67 -17.49 1.32
N PRO A 221 7.50 -16.72 2.41
CA PRO A 221 8.03 -15.37 2.51
C PRO A 221 9.52 -15.33 2.14
N ALA A 222 9.99 -14.14 1.74
CA ALA A 222 11.40 -13.92 1.46
C ALA A 222 12.27 -14.27 2.69
N ASP A 223 13.51 -14.70 2.44
CA ASP A 223 14.48 -14.91 3.51
C ASP A 223 14.98 -13.57 4.07
N MET A 224 15.04 -12.55 3.20
CA MET A 224 15.46 -11.18 3.51
C MET A 224 14.62 -10.18 2.70
N ILE A 225 14.41 -8.99 3.26
CA ILE A 225 13.81 -7.86 2.55
C ILE A 225 14.73 -6.66 2.70
N ILE A 226 15.16 -6.09 1.58
CA ILE A 226 16.01 -4.89 1.53
C ILE A 226 15.11 -3.70 1.17
N PRO A 227 14.97 -2.67 2.03
CA PRO A 227 14.18 -1.50 1.72
C PRO A 227 14.85 -0.66 0.63
N ILE A 228 14.07 -0.26 -0.37
CA ILE A 228 14.46 0.63 -1.47
C ILE A 228 13.76 1.96 -1.22
N SER A 229 14.41 2.80 -0.44
CA SER A 229 13.80 3.99 0.15
C SER A 229 14.86 5.07 0.34
N ARG A 230 14.43 6.28 0.67
CA ARG A 230 15.36 7.37 0.98
C ARG A 230 16.18 7.02 2.22
N ALA A 231 17.48 7.25 2.18
CA ALA A 231 18.34 7.05 3.34
C ALA A 231 18.00 8.08 4.44
N SER A 232 17.97 7.64 5.70
CA SER A 232 17.72 8.52 6.86
C SER A 232 18.72 9.70 6.90
N THR A 233 19.95 9.48 6.43
CA THR A 233 21.04 10.46 6.47
C THR A 233 21.15 11.36 5.24
N SER A 234 20.25 11.26 4.25
CA SER A 234 20.34 12.13 3.07
C SER A 234 19.92 13.56 3.42
N THR A 235 20.89 14.42 3.68
CA THR A 235 20.79 15.86 3.46
C THR A 235 20.70 16.08 1.95
N SER A 236 19.53 15.82 1.36
CA SER A 236 19.22 16.40 0.06
C SER A 236 19.04 17.89 0.31
N THR A 237 20.00 18.69 -0.16
CA THR A 237 19.75 20.07 -0.56
C THR A 237 18.67 19.99 -1.63
N ASP A 238 17.50 20.52 -1.34
CA ASP A 238 16.48 20.72 -2.37
C ASP A 238 17.12 21.58 -3.48
N ALA A 239 16.77 21.32 -4.74
CA ALA A 239 17.44 21.90 -5.91
C ALA A 239 17.22 23.42 -6.07
N ASP A 240 16.47 24.02 -5.16
CA ASP A 240 16.34 25.46 -5.01
C ASP A 240 17.32 25.88 -3.90
N GLY A 241 18.46 26.44 -4.29
CA GLY A 241 19.51 26.95 -3.38
C GLY A 241 19.07 28.15 -2.54
N GLU A 242 17.96 28.03 -1.82
CA GLU A 242 17.63 28.85 -0.67
C GLU A 242 18.07 28.09 0.57
N ASP A 243 19.21 28.54 1.11
CA ASP A 243 19.66 28.21 2.46
C ASP A 243 18.55 28.62 3.45
N ASP A 244 17.64 27.70 3.76
CA ASP A 244 16.71 27.84 4.88
C ASP A 244 17.52 27.73 6.18
N ASP A 245 17.79 28.90 6.77
CA ASP A 245 18.48 29.06 8.04
C ASP A 245 17.84 28.21 9.17
N ASP A 246 18.69 27.41 9.83
CA ASP A 246 18.62 26.96 11.23
C ASP A 246 17.40 26.16 11.74
N GLU A 247 17.41 24.84 11.48
CA GLU A 247 17.49 23.79 12.54
C GLU A 247 17.66 22.41 11.87
N PRO A 248 18.59 21.54 12.33
CA PRO A 248 18.67 20.18 11.83
C PRO A 248 17.43 19.42 12.28
N LEU A 249 16.40 19.41 11.43
CA LEU A 249 15.26 18.50 11.55
C LEU A 249 15.82 17.09 11.66
N ASP A 250 15.77 16.54 12.88
CA ASP A 250 16.21 15.20 13.23
C ASP A 250 15.75 14.22 12.13
N SER A 251 16.70 13.53 11.50
CA SER A 251 16.47 12.58 10.40
C SER A 251 15.32 11.60 10.66
N CYS A 252 15.01 11.35 11.95
CA CYS A 252 13.87 10.56 12.42
C CYS A 252 12.48 11.12 12.08
N ARG A 253 12.35 12.37 11.63
CA ARG A 253 11.05 13.02 11.35
C ARG A 253 10.60 12.97 9.89
N ARG A 254 11.47 12.64 8.93
CA ARG A 254 11.08 12.52 7.52
C ARG A 254 10.68 11.09 7.18
N ALA A 255 9.49 10.91 6.59
CA ALA A 255 9.07 9.60 6.11
C ALA A 255 10.04 9.09 5.02
N PRO A 256 10.37 7.79 4.97
CA PRO A 256 11.42 7.26 4.10
C PRO A 256 11.00 7.14 2.62
N TRP A 257 10.05 7.94 2.14
CA TRP A 257 9.68 7.96 0.73
C TRP A 257 10.75 8.64 -0.14
N PHE A 258 10.91 8.15 -1.36
CA PHE A 258 11.39 8.99 -2.45
C PHE A 258 10.28 9.93 -2.90
N ARG A 259 10.66 11.16 -3.22
CA ARG A 259 9.83 12.11 -3.95
C ARG A 259 10.34 12.14 -5.39
N ILE A 260 9.42 11.98 -6.34
CA ILE A 260 9.66 12.06 -7.77
C ILE A 260 8.81 13.24 -8.23
N ASP A 261 9.43 14.36 -8.59
CA ASP A 261 8.71 15.57 -8.98
C ASP A 261 8.30 15.49 -10.46
N ASP A 262 9.15 14.91 -11.32
CA ASP A 262 8.83 14.68 -12.73
C ASP A 262 9.38 13.36 -13.30
N GLU A 263 9.14 13.11 -14.59
CA GLU A 263 9.54 11.88 -15.27
C GLU A 263 11.05 11.67 -15.44
N ALA A 264 11.88 12.72 -15.29
CA ALA A 264 13.33 12.61 -15.32
C ALA A 264 13.90 12.12 -13.97
N ASP A 265 13.15 12.28 -12.88
CA ASP A 265 13.56 11.86 -11.56
C ASP A 265 13.50 10.34 -11.39
N THR A 266 14.68 9.73 -11.27
CA THR A 266 14.83 8.30 -10.95
C THR A 266 15.76 8.13 -9.74
N PRO A 267 15.26 8.41 -8.53
CA PRO A 267 16.04 8.23 -7.31
C PRO A 267 16.46 6.76 -7.13
N THR A 268 17.64 6.56 -6.56
CA THR A 268 18.26 5.24 -6.40
C THR A 268 18.51 4.89 -4.93
N SER A 269 18.55 3.58 -4.65
CA SER A 269 19.05 3.03 -3.40
C SER A 269 20.21 2.07 -3.71
N THR A 270 21.33 2.26 -3.03
CA THR A 270 22.50 1.39 -3.15
C THR A 270 22.32 0.16 -2.27
N ILE A 271 22.38 -1.03 -2.85
CA ILE A 271 22.16 -2.30 -2.15
C ILE A 271 23.31 -3.29 -2.38
N THR A 272 23.36 -4.33 -1.55
CA THR A 272 24.13 -5.53 -1.83
C THR A 272 23.23 -6.73 -1.60
N VAL A 273 23.17 -7.64 -2.58
CA VAL A 273 22.43 -8.89 -2.44
C VAL A 273 23.37 -10.04 -2.04
N PRO A 274 22.92 -11.00 -1.22
CA PRO A 274 23.71 -12.18 -0.91
C PRO A 274 24.12 -12.94 -2.20
N PRO A 275 25.38 -13.39 -2.33
CA PRO A 275 25.88 -14.07 -3.53
C PRO A 275 25.19 -15.42 -3.80
N ASN A 276 24.48 -15.97 -2.82
CA ASN A 276 23.67 -17.18 -2.93
C ASN A 276 22.17 -16.90 -3.18
N THR A 277 21.80 -15.69 -3.57
CA THR A 277 20.42 -15.33 -3.93
C THR A 277 19.96 -16.12 -5.15
N TYR A 278 18.88 -16.90 -5.02
CA TYR A 278 18.30 -17.64 -6.16
C TYR A 278 17.00 -17.04 -6.72
N ARG A 279 16.42 -16.07 -6.02
CA ARG A 279 15.20 -15.37 -6.44
C ARG A 279 15.18 -13.95 -5.89
N ALA A 280 14.68 -13.00 -6.68
CA ALA A 280 14.45 -11.63 -6.24
C ALA A 280 13.17 -11.05 -6.85
N VAL A 281 12.36 -10.37 -6.05
CA VAL A 281 11.16 -9.64 -6.48
C VAL A 281 11.17 -8.26 -5.83
N LEU A 282 11.03 -7.20 -6.63
CA LEU A 282 10.90 -5.84 -6.13
C LEU A 282 9.42 -5.46 -6.06
N GLU A 283 8.90 -5.20 -4.88
CA GLU A 283 7.58 -4.60 -4.68
C GLU A 283 7.70 -3.09 -4.65
N ILE A 284 6.85 -2.34 -5.37
CA ILE A 284 6.87 -0.87 -5.41
C ILE A 284 5.54 -0.32 -4.87
N PHE A 285 5.60 0.63 -3.95
CA PHE A 285 4.45 1.40 -3.47
C PHE A 285 4.50 2.80 -4.09
N ALA A 286 3.35 3.29 -4.57
CA ALA A 286 3.25 4.62 -5.16
C ALA A 286 1.97 5.33 -4.70
N SER A 287 2.09 6.63 -4.45
CA SER A 287 0.97 7.56 -4.23
C SER A 287 1.28 8.87 -4.96
N TYR A 288 0.26 9.48 -5.52
CA TYR A 288 0.35 10.67 -6.37
C TYR A 288 -0.34 11.84 -5.70
N HIS A 289 0.16 13.05 -5.97
CA HIS A 289 -0.18 14.23 -5.17
C HIS A 289 -0.10 15.52 -5.99
N GLY A 290 -0.55 16.63 -5.40
CA GLY A 290 -0.65 17.90 -6.11
C GLY A 290 -1.58 17.77 -7.32
N ASP A 291 -1.12 18.23 -8.49
CA ASP A 291 -1.93 18.13 -9.72
C ASP A 291 -2.08 16.68 -10.22
N GLU A 292 -1.32 15.73 -9.66
CA GLU A 292 -1.42 14.32 -10.00
C GLU A 292 -2.54 13.58 -9.25
N GLU A 293 -3.22 14.18 -8.25
CA GLU A 293 -4.35 13.52 -7.53
C GLU A 293 -5.49 13.03 -8.46
N SER A 294 -5.56 13.59 -9.67
CA SER A 294 -6.53 13.23 -10.70
C SER A 294 -5.91 12.86 -12.04
N TRP A 295 -4.65 12.36 -12.06
CA TRP A 295 -3.89 12.06 -13.29
C TRP A 295 -4.67 11.26 -14.34
N TYR A 296 -5.51 10.31 -13.90
CA TYR A 296 -6.35 9.46 -14.75
C TYR A 296 -7.41 10.23 -15.57
N ALA A 297 -7.70 11.48 -15.19
CA ALA A 297 -8.63 12.39 -15.84
C ALA A 297 -7.94 13.54 -16.58
N ASN A 298 -6.60 13.54 -16.67
CA ASN A 298 -5.87 14.60 -17.35
C ASN A 298 -6.11 14.54 -18.86
N PRO A 299 -6.58 15.61 -19.52
CA PRO A 299 -6.66 15.67 -20.97
C PRO A 299 -5.27 15.83 -21.61
N LEU A 300 -5.15 15.52 -22.90
CA LEU A 300 -3.97 15.92 -23.70
C LEU A 300 -4.13 17.34 -24.24
N GLN A 301 -3.06 18.12 -24.25
CA GLN A 301 -3.03 19.42 -24.91
C GLN A 301 -2.16 19.41 -26.16
N SER A 302 -2.77 19.61 -27.33
CA SER A 302 -2.09 20.20 -28.49
C SER A 302 -2.47 21.68 -28.70
N SER A 303 -3.62 22.15 -28.19
CA SER A 303 -4.08 23.56 -28.30
C SER A 303 -5.24 23.96 -27.35
N TYR A 304 -5.39 23.29 -26.21
CA TYR A 304 -6.46 23.60 -25.23
C TYR A 304 -6.17 24.90 -24.44
N GLY A 305 -6.93 25.97 -24.72
CA GLY A 305 -6.92 27.21 -23.95
C GLY A 305 -8.14 27.30 -23.04
N ALA A 306 -8.10 26.64 -21.88
CA ALA A 306 -9.04 26.95 -20.80
C ALA A 306 -8.27 27.68 -19.69
N GLY A 307 -8.77 28.86 -19.31
CA GLY A 307 -8.23 29.68 -18.22
C GLY A 307 -8.36 29.04 -16.84
N ARG A 308 -7.67 27.93 -16.60
CA ARG A 308 -7.43 27.33 -15.29
C ARG A 308 -5.92 27.12 -15.12
N HIS A 309 -5.33 27.84 -14.18
CA HIS A 309 -3.89 27.96 -13.98
C HIS A 309 -3.18 26.70 -13.41
N HIS A 310 -3.85 25.54 -13.27
CA HIS A 310 -3.33 24.40 -12.48
C HIS A 310 -3.74 23.01 -12.99
N ARG A 311 -3.82 22.78 -14.30
CA ARG A 311 -3.98 21.40 -14.84
C ARG A 311 -2.90 21.16 -15.88
N LYS A 312 -1.97 20.25 -15.58
CA LYS A 312 -0.97 19.76 -16.54
C LYS A 312 -1.63 18.75 -17.49
N LEU A 313 -1.20 18.73 -18.75
CA LEU A 313 -1.99 18.27 -19.89
C LEU A 313 -1.27 17.21 -20.73
N ASN A 314 -0.65 16.23 -20.06
CA ASN A 314 0.09 15.13 -20.71
C ASN A 314 -0.72 13.82 -20.79
N GLY A 315 -2.04 13.91 -20.60
CA GLY A 315 -2.94 12.77 -20.69
C GLY A 315 -2.86 11.81 -19.50
N GLY A 316 -3.75 10.83 -19.48
CA GLY A 316 -3.92 9.91 -18.34
C GLY A 316 -2.98 8.72 -18.26
N LEU A 317 -1.81 8.70 -18.92
CA LEU A 317 -0.88 7.57 -18.84
C LEU A 317 0.24 7.84 -17.84
N ARG A 318 0.43 6.91 -16.90
CA ARG A 318 1.57 6.86 -15.97
C ARG A 318 2.12 5.43 -15.93
N GLN A 319 3.43 5.26 -15.77
CA GLN A 319 4.04 3.95 -15.54
C GLN A 319 5.09 4.06 -14.44
N VAL A 320 4.83 3.42 -13.31
CA VAL A 320 5.84 3.23 -12.25
C VAL A 320 6.82 2.18 -12.75
N PHE A 321 8.12 2.43 -12.64
CA PHE A 321 9.15 1.49 -13.11
C PHE A 321 10.32 1.37 -12.13
N ALA A 322 11.13 0.34 -12.36
CA ALA A 322 12.38 0.13 -11.66
C ALA A 322 13.55 -0.11 -12.61
N THR A 323 14.75 0.21 -12.15
CA THR A 323 16.02 -0.03 -12.86
C THR A 323 17.02 -0.76 -11.96
N ILE A 324 17.89 -1.57 -12.57
CA ILE A 324 19.11 -2.11 -11.96
C ILE A 324 20.29 -1.45 -12.68
N ASP A 325 21.10 -0.67 -11.97
CA ASP A 325 22.26 0.06 -12.52
C ASP A 325 21.87 0.88 -13.78
N GLY A 326 20.75 1.60 -13.69
CA GLY A 326 20.18 2.39 -14.79
C GLY A 326 19.47 1.60 -15.89
N LYS A 327 19.54 0.26 -15.89
CA LYS A 327 18.86 -0.60 -16.88
C LYS A 327 17.44 -0.96 -16.44
N PHE A 328 16.45 -0.74 -17.30
CA PHE A 328 15.04 -1.06 -17.00
C PHE A 328 14.86 -2.52 -16.56
N ALA A 329 14.25 -2.71 -15.40
CA ALA A 329 14.04 -4.03 -14.79
C ALA A 329 12.57 -4.46 -14.86
N GLY A 330 11.64 -3.51 -15.00
CA GLY A 330 10.21 -3.75 -15.15
C GLY A 330 9.39 -2.53 -14.75
N GLY A 331 8.10 -2.53 -15.08
CA GLY A 331 7.21 -1.43 -14.70
C GLY A 331 5.74 -1.82 -14.73
N ARG A 332 4.88 -1.02 -14.10
CA ARG A 332 3.45 -1.22 -13.96
C ARG A 332 2.68 0.08 -14.20
N ILE A 333 1.51 -0.03 -14.81
CA ILE A 333 0.55 1.08 -14.84
C ILE A 333 -0.19 1.05 -13.50
N PRO A 334 -0.14 2.15 -12.72
CA PRO A 334 -0.78 2.17 -11.42
C PRO A 334 -2.31 2.10 -11.56
N PHE A 335 -2.96 1.41 -10.62
CA PHE A 335 -4.41 1.43 -10.47
C PHE A 335 -4.84 2.83 -9.97
N PRO A 336 -5.85 3.46 -10.59
CA PRO A 336 -6.30 4.80 -10.20
C PRO A 336 -7.14 4.77 -8.92
N VAL A 337 -6.50 4.75 -7.77
CA VAL A 337 -7.17 4.92 -6.47
C VAL A 337 -7.85 6.30 -6.40
N ILE A 338 -9.17 6.33 -6.27
CA ILE A 338 -9.89 7.60 -6.17
C ILE A 338 -9.77 8.14 -4.75
N TYR A 339 -9.15 9.30 -4.58
CA TYR A 339 -8.99 9.89 -3.25
C TYR A 339 -10.33 10.43 -2.72
N PRO A 340 -10.60 10.35 -1.40
CA PRO A 340 -11.89 10.76 -0.84
C PRO A 340 -12.27 12.23 -1.07
N GLY A 341 -11.32 13.12 -1.36
CA GLY A 341 -11.60 14.49 -1.78
C GLY A 341 -11.99 14.66 -3.26
N SER A 342 -11.79 13.63 -4.10
CA SER A 342 -11.89 13.70 -5.56
C SER A 342 -13.26 13.31 -6.11
N VAL A 343 -13.55 13.81 -7.32
CA VAL A 343 -14.79 13.60 -8.11
C VAL A 343 -16.05 14.15 -7.43
N ASN A 344 -16.48 13.51 -6.33
CA ASN A 344 -17.52 14.01 -5.44
C ASN A 344 -17.25 13.42 -4.04
N PRO A 345 -16.94 14.25 -3.03
CA PRO A 345 -16.56 13.78 -1.70
C PRO A 345 -17.65 12.95 -0.99
N TYR A 346 -18.92 13.15 -1.36
CA TYR A 346 -20.05 12.45 -0.75
C TYR A 346 -20.19 10.99 -1.24
N TYR A 347 -19.47 10.58 -2.31
CA TYR A 347 -19.43 9.18 -2.74
C TYR A 347 -18.74 8.29 -1.71
N TRP A 348 -17.75 8.84 -1.01
CA TRP A 348 -16.80 8.08 -0.20
C TRP A 348 -17.16 8.05 1.28
N SER A 349 -18.39 8.47 1.62
CA SER A 349 -18.88 8.50 3.00
C SER A 349 -20.18 7.69 3.12
N PRO A 350 -20.24 6.64 3.97
CA PRO A 350 -19.15 6.07 4.78
C PRO A 350 -18.31 4.98 4.06
N VAL A 351 -18.51 4.69 2.78
CA VAL A 351 -17.79 3.60 2.11
C VAL A 351 -16.58 4.14 1.35
N ALA A 352 -15.38 3.67 1.68
CA ALA A 352 -14.14 4.11 1.05
C ALA A 352 -14.04 3.67 -0.42
N ALA A 353 -13.28 4.41 -1.22
CA ALA A 353 -12.97 4.04 -2.60
C ALA A 353 -12.11 2.76 -2.67
N ILE A 354 -12.17 2.03 -3.79
CA ILE A 354 -11.35 0.82 -4.03
C ILE A 354 -9.86 1.14 -3.79
N GLY A 355 -9.25 0.42 -2.83
CA GLY A 355 -7.83 0.56 -2.51
C GLY A 355 -7.45 1.81 -1.71
N ALA A 356 -8.39 2.66 -1.28
CA ALA A 356 -8.03 3.85 -0.50
C ALA A 356 -7.39 3.49 0.85
N PHE A 357 -7.96 2.53 1.58
CA PHE A 357 -7.45 2.14 2.90
C PHE A 357 -6.19 1.26 2.85
N ASP A 358 -6.04 0.42 1.83
CA ASP A 358 -4.81 -0.33 1.56
C ASP A 358 -4.48 -0.23 0.07
N MET A 359 -3.63 0.75 -0.25
CA MET A 359 -3.28 1.11 -1.62
C MET A 359 -2.49 -0.02 -2.30
N PRO A 360 -2.76 -0.31 -3.59
CA PRO A 360 -2.04 -1.35 -4.32
C PRO A 360 -0.53 -1.14 -4.37
N SER A 361 0.21 -2.23 -4.24
CA SER A 361 1.65 -2.31 -4.53
C SER A 361 1.90 -3.14 -5.80
N TYR A 362 3.09 -2.98 -6.39
CA TYR A 362 3.42 -3.45 -7.72
C TYR A 362 4.68 -4.34 -7.71
N ASP A 363 4.51 -5.65 -7.89
CA ASP A 363 5.62 -6.63 -7.88
C ASP A 363 6.33 -6.72 -9.25
N VAL A 364 7.63 -6.43 -9.32
CA VAL A 364 8.52 -6.64 -10.48
C VAL A 364 9.40 -7.88 -10.24
N GLU A 365 9.27 -8.90 -11.08
CA GLU A 365 10.02 -10.17 -10.94
C GLU A 365 11.44 -10.04 -11.52
N LEU A 366 12.43 -9.95 -10.64
CA LEU A 366 13.84 -9.69 -10.97
C LEU A 366 14.66 -10.97 -11.15
N THR A 367 14.10 -12.15 -10.88
CA THR A 367 14.82 -13.43 -10.98
C THR A 367 15.51 -13.64 -12.34
N PRO A 368 14.90 -13.33 -13.51
CA PRO A 368 15.60 -13.43 -14.80
C PRO A 368 16.80 -12.51 -14.96
N LEU A 369 16.93 -11.49 -14.10
CA LEU A 369 17.97 -10.47 -14.13
C LEU A 369 19.05 -10.67 -13.06
N LEU A 370 18.98 -11.75 -12.26
CA LEU A 370 19.95 -12.01 -11.18
C LEU A 370 21.40 -12.09 -11.65
N GLY A 371 21.66 -12.46 -12.92
CA GLY A 371 23.01 -12.38 -13.48
C GLY A 371 23.61 -10.97 -13.38
N LEU A 372 22.80 -9.92 -13.52
CA LEU A 372 23.26 -8.52 -13.37
C LEU A 372 23.72 -8.20 -11.94
N LEU A 373 23.07 -8.81 -10.94
CA LEU A 373 23.29 -8.54 -9.52
C LEU A 373 24.33 -9.47 -8.86
N LEU A 374 24.66 -10.60 -9.49
CA LEU A 374 25.50 -11.66 -8.89
C LEU A 374 26.83 -11.88 -9.61
N GLU A 375 26.95 -11.48 -10.88
CA GLU A 375 28.20 -11.60 -11.63
C GLU A 375 29.18 -10.46 -11.32
N ALA A 376 28.67 -9.24 -11.16
CA ALA A 376 29.47 -8.08 -10.76
C ALA A 376 29.55 -8.01 -9.22
N PRO A 377 30.74 -8.19 -8.61
CA PRO A 377 30.86 -8.07 -7.16
C PRO A 377 30.75 -6.60 -6.73
N GLY A 378 29.92 -6.33 -5.73
CA GLY A 378 29.85 -5.01 -5.09
C GLY A 378 28.43 -4.49 -4.91
N PRO A 379 28.30 -3.21 -4.55
CA PRO A 379 27.00 -2.56 -4.46
C PRO A 379 26.38 -2.32 -5.85
N HIS A 380 25.06 -2.39 -5.92
CA HIS A 380 24.24 -2.08 -7.10
C HIS A 380 23.26 -0.97 -6.78
N GLU A 381 22.84 -0.22 -7.80
CA GLU A 381 21.82 0.81 -7.68
C GLU A 381 20.47 0.30 -8.17
N ILE A 382 19.49 0.28 -7.26
CA ILE A 382 18.09 0.08 -7.62
C ILE A 382 17.41 1.43 -7.73
N GLY A 383 17.03 1.81 -8.94
CA GLY A 383 16.28 3.03 -9.22
C GLY A 383 14.78 2.77 -9.29
N VAL A 384 13.98 3.75 -8.88
CA VAL A 384 12.52 3.76 -9.05
C VAL A 384 12.09 5.08 -9.65
N GLY A 385 11.17 5.06 -10.59
CA GLY A 385 10.72 6.24 -11.33
C GLY A 385 9.26 6.14 -11.77
N VAL A 386 8.71 7.24 -12.28
CA VAL A 386 7.35 7.28 -12.84
C VAL A 386 7.35 7.99 -14.19
N ASN A 387 7.22 7.23 -15.27
CA ASN A 387 7.09 7.80 -16.61
C ASN A 387 5.80 8.62 -16.72
N GLY A 388 5.91 9.81 -17.31
CA GLY A 388 4.82 10.77 -17.44
C GLY A 388 4.46 11.52 -16.15
N ALA A 389 5.21 11.37 -15.05
CA ALA A 389 4.98 12.17 -13.85
C ALA A 389 5.22 13.66 -14.09
N GLU A 390 4.40 14.51 -13.46
CA GLU A 390 4.52 15.95 -13.64
C GLU A 390 4.50 16.78 -12.35
N SER A 391 3.73 16.41 -11.30
CA SER A 391 3.64 17.20 -10.06
C SER A 391 4.53 16.63 -8.96
N TYR A 392 4.07 15.57 -8.29
CA TYR A 392 4.97 14.68 -7.59
C TYR A 392 4.31 13.35 -7.22
N TRP A 393 5.16 12.36 -7.02
CA TRP A 393 4.83 11.02 -6.56
C TRP A 393 5.70 10.66 -5.36
N LEU A 394 5.09 10.01 -4.36
CA LEU A 394 5.82 9.41 -3.24
C LEU A 394 5.96 7.91 -3.49
N VAL A 395 7.20 7.43 -3.56
CA VAL A 395 7.52 6.06 -3.98
C VAL A 395 8.50 5.41 -3.01
N THR A 396 8.28 4.13 -2.73
CA THR A 396 9.22 3.22 -2.03
C THR A 396 9.19 1.86 -2.70
N GLY A 397 10.22 1.07 -2.46
CA GLY A 397 10.22 -0.34 -2.82
C GLY A 397 10.72 -1.24 -1.71
N ASN A 398 10.39 -2.52 -1.83
CA ASN A 398 10.87 -3.59 -0.97
C ASN A 398 11.44 -4.69 -1.88
N LEU A 399 12.76 -4.90 -1.82
CA LEU A 399 13.41 -5.98 -2.54
C LEU A 399 13.34 -7.27 -1.70
N HIS A 400 12.44 -8.16 -2.07
CA HIS A 400 12.26 -9.49 -1.49
C HIS A 400 13.29 -10.45 -2.08
N VAL A 401 14.12 -11.08 -1.23
CA VAL A 401 15.25 -11.94 -1.62
C VAL A 401 15.11 -13.33 -1.00
N TRP A 402 15.30 -14.38 -1.82
CA TRP A 402 15.41 -15.76 -1.34
C TRP A 402 16.81 -16.30 -1.62
N VAL A 403 17.39 -16.96 -0.61
CA VAL A 403 18.79 -17.40 -0.63
C VAL A 403 18.92 -18.91 -0.56
N ASP A 404 19.94 -19.44 -1.23
CA ASP A 404 20.26 -20.86 -1.19
C ASP A 404 21.04 -21.19 0.08
N ARG A 405 20.37 -21.83 1.04
CA ARG A 405 20.98 -22.18 2.34
C ARG A 405 22.05 -23.28 2.25
N TRP A 406 22.16 -23.94 1.11
CA TRP A 406 23.11 -25.05 0.89
C TRP A 406 24.28 -24.66 0.00
N SER A 407 24.44 -23.37 -0.32
CA SER A 407 25.55 -22.87 -1.13
C SER A 407 25.95 -21.46 -0.69
N ASP A 408 27.26 -21.20 -0.66
CA ASP A 408 27.79 -19.86 -0.34
C ASP A 408 27.62 -18.87 -1.52
N LYS A 409 27.52 -19.40 -2.74
CA LYS A 409 27.29 -18.63 -3.97
C LYS A 409 26.48 -19.46 -4.97
N VAL A 410 25.66 -18.79 -5.77
CA VAL A 410 25.01 -19.39 -6.95
C VAL A 410 25.56 -18.78 -8.24
N ALA A 411 25.38 -19.47 -9.36
CA ALA A 411 25.64 -18.91 -10.69
C ALA A 411 24.32 -18.47 -11.33
N ALA A 412 24.31 -17.33 -12.00
CA ALA A 412 23.12 -16.82 -12.68
C ALA A 412 23.52 -16.06 -13.95
N MET A 413 22.69 -16.12 -15.00
CA MET A 413 22.93 -15.37 -16.23
C MET A 413 21.61 -14.92 -16.86
N VAL A 414 21.63 -13.75 -17.49
CA VAL A 414 20.53 -13.27 -18.34
C VAL A 414 20.66 -13.91 -19.72
N GLU A 415 19.66 -14.70 -20.12
CA GLU A 415 19.63 -15.40 -21.41
C GLU A 415 18.98 -14.54 -22.50
N GLU A 416 17.89 -13.84 -22.18
CA GLU A 416 17.20 -12.96 -23.10
C GLU A 416 16.70 -11.71 -22.39
N TYR A 417 16.92 -10.55 -23.00
CA TYR A 417 16.41 -9.27 -22.53
C TYR A 417 15.70 -8.54 -23.66
N ARG A 418 14.37 -8.52 -23.63
CA ARG A 418 13.52 -7.75 -24.56
C ARG A 418 12.55 -6.88 -23.77
N ALA A 419 12.93 -5.63 -23.56
CA ALA A 419 12.09 -4.64 -22.87
C ALA A 419 12.01 -3.34 -23.68
N PRO A 420 11.34 -3.34 -24.85
CA PRO A 420 11.11 -2.10 -25.58
C PRO A 420 10.23 -1.16 -24.75
N PRO A 421 10.39 0.17 -24.88
CA PRO A 421 9.46 1.15 -24.31
C PRO A 421 8.02 0.90 -24.77
N LEU A 422 7.05 1.38 -23.99
CA LEU A 422 5.63 1.34 -24.38
C LEU A 422 5.44 2.11 -25.70
N ARG A 423 4.70 1.51 -26.64
CA ARG A 423 4.27 2.21 -27.86
C ARG A 423 3.07 3.07 -27.50
N VAL A 424 3.27 4.39 -27.45
CA VAL A 424 2.23 5.33 -27.05
C VAL A 424 1.69 6.10 -28.26
N THR A 425 0.37 6.15 -28.40
CA THR A 425 -0.34 7.01 -29.35
C THR A 425 -1.11 8.08 -28.59
N ARG A 426 -1.00 9.33 -29.05
CA ARG A 426 -1.67 10.49 -28.46
C ARG A 426 -2.45 11.20 -29.55
N GLN A 427 -3.72 11.49 -29.30
CA GLN A 427 -4.60 12.19 -30.23
C GLN A 427 -5.43 13.22 -29.44
N ALA A 428 -5.63 14.40 -30.01
CA ALA A 428 -6.42 15.44 -29.38
C ALA A 428 -7.08 16.32 -30.44
N GLU A 429 -8.37 16.58 -30.26
CA GLU A 429 -9.20 17.42 -31.12
C GLU A 429 -9.99 18.39 -30.24
N TRP A 430 -9.55 19.65 -30.17
CA TRP A 430 -10.16 20.68 -29.33
C TRP A 430 -10.73 21.83 -30.16
N GLY A 431 -11.99 22.19 -29.90
CA GLY A 431 -12.72 23.31 -30.49
C GLY A 431 -12.95 24.50 -29.57
N SER A 432 -12.41 24.45 -28.34
CA SER A 432 -12.51 25.45 -27.25
C SER A 432 -13.93 25.84 -26.81
N PRO A 433 -14.40 25.45 -25.61
CA PRO A 433 -13.78 24.54 -24.64
C PRO A 433 -14.09 23.05 -24.90
N ASP A 434 -14.88 22.75 -25.92
CA ASP A 434 -15.31 21.38 -26.24
C ASP A 434 -14.25 20.63 -27.05
N GLY A 435 -14.30 19.31 -27.01
CA GLY A 435 -13.38 18.45 -27.75
C GLY A 435 -13.09 17.15 -27.02
N SER A 436 -12.12 16.40 -27.53
CA SER A 436 -11.70 15.15 -26.90
C SER A 436 -10.19 14.92 -27.03
N SER A 437 -9.66 14.09 -26.16
CA SER A 437 -8.31 13.58 -26.24
C SER A 437 -8.24 12.11 -25.87
N GLU A 438 -7.32 11.39 -26.50
CA GLU A 438 -7.09 9.97 -26.28
C GLU A 438 -5.59 9.69 -26.16
N VAL A 439 -5.22 8.94 -25.12
CA VAL A 439 -3.92 8.29 -24.97
C VAL A 439 -4.13 6.79 -25.02
N ALA A 440 -3.42 6.08 -25.89
CA ALA A 440 -3.33 4.63 -25.84
C ALA A 440 -1.88 4.18 -25.76
N ALA A 441 -1.63 3.11 -25.03
CA ALA A 441 -0.31 2.52 -24.91
C ALA A 441 -0.38 0.99 -24.96
N GLU A 442 0.58 0.39 -25.68
CA GLU A 442 0.76 -1.06 -25.71
C GLU A 442 2.23 -1.43 -25.47
N GLY A 443 2.45 -2.54 -24.77
CA GLY A 443 3.79 -3.01 -24.45
C GLY A 443 3.86 -4.52 -24.38
N LEU A 444 5.02 -5.06 -24.77
CA LEU A 444 5.37 -6.46 -24.55
C LEU A 444 6.81 -6.54 -24.07
N VAL A 445 6.99 -6.94 -22.82
CA VAL A 445 8.29 -7.24 -22.22
C VAL A 445 8.46 -8.75 -22.13
N ARG A 446 9.66 -9.23 -22.43
CA ARG A 446 10.08 -10.61 -22.19
C ARG A 446 11.51 -10.64 -21.67
N MET A 447 11.70 -11.26 -20.52
CA MET A 447 13.01 -11.45 -19.88
C MET A 447 13.19 -12.93 -19.53
N VAL A 448 14.35 -13.48 -19.82
CA VAL A 448 14.71 -14.87 -19.53
C VAL A 448 16.09 -14.89 -18.88
N GLY A 449 16.22 -15.64 -17.79
CA GLY A 449 17.50 -15.88 -17.15
C GLY A 449 17.45 -17.16 -16.35
N TRP A 450 18.62 -17.74 -16.09
CA TRP A 450 18.74 -18.96 -15.32
C TRP A 450 19.57 -18.75 -14.07
N VAL A 451 19.28 -19.56 -13.06
CA VAL A 451 20.02 -19.63 -11.80
C VAL A 451 20.32 -21.08 -11.48
N SER A 452 21.60 -21.37 -11.23
CA SER A 452 22.09 -22.67 -10.76
C SER A 452 22.34 -22.64 -9.27
N SER A 453 21.46 -23.31 -8.52
CA SER A 453 21.51 -23.45 -7.05
C SER A 453 21.40 -24.93 -6.64
N SER A 454 21.37 -25.21 -5.34
CA SER A 454 21.10 -26.53 -4.76
C SER A 454 19.76 -27.14 -5.21
N ARG A 455 18.82 -26.30 -5.69
CA ARG A 455 17.52 -26.72 -6.25
C ARG A 455 17.63 -27.20 -7.71
N GLY A 456 18.82 -27.07 -8.30
CA GLY A 456 19.14 -27.33 -9.70
C GLY A 456 19.23 -26.05 -10.52
N ASN A 457 19.48 -26.22 -11.83
CA ASN A 457 19.47 -25.10 -12.76
C ASN A 457 18.04 -24.79 -13.21
N LEU A 458 17.54 -23.63 -12.79
CA LEU A 458 16.18 -23.16 -13.05
C LEU A 458 16.21 -21.96 -13.97
N THR A 459 15.51 -22.04 -15.11
CA THR A 459 15.31 -20.91 -16.02
C THR A 459 13.97 -20.25 -15.73
N THR A 460 13.97 -18.95 -15.43
CA THR A 460 12.77 -18.16 -15.23
C THR A 460 12.51 -17.29 -16.45
N THR A 461 11.34 -17.42 -17.05
CA THR A 461 10.82 -16.53 -18.10
C THR A 461 9.75 -15.63 -17.51
N VAL A 462 9.93 -14.32 -17.63
CA VAL A 462 8.90 -13.31 -17.34
C VAL A 462 8.41 -12.75 -18.66
N ARG A 463 7.10 -12.75 -18.88
CA ARG A 463 6.45 -12.11 -20.01
C ARG A 463 5.33 -11.21 -19.51
N GLN A 464 5.35 -9.95 -19.91
CA GLN A 464 4.36 -8.96 -19.51
C GLN A 464 3.80 -8.28 -20.75
N LYS A 465 2.47 -8.34 -20.92
CA LYS A 465 1.74 -7.63 -21.97
C LYS A 465 0.85 -6.57 -21.33
N VAL A 466 1.02 -5.32 -21.74
CA VAL A 466 0.26 -4.18 -21.25
C VAL A 466 -0.57 -3.59 -22.39
N GLY A 467 -1.81 -3.25 -22.10
CA GLY A 467 -2.68 -2.45 -22.95
C GLY A 467 -3.38 -1.40 -22.10
N PHE A 468 -3.33 -0.15 -22.53
CA PHE A 468 -3.90 0.98 -21.83
C PHE A 468 -4.59 1.90 -22.81
N LYS A 469 -5.74 2.44 -22.41
CA LYS A 469 -6.43 3.51 -23.11
C LYS A 469 -7.03 4.47 -22.09
N SER A 470 -6.87 5.76 -22.31
CA SER A 470 -7.51 6.84 -21.56
C SER A 470 -8.11 7.83 -22.56
N GLN A 471 -9.35 8.24 -22.34
CA GLN A 471 -10.05 9.21 -23.14
C GLN A 471 -10.68 10.25 -22.23
N VAL A 472 -10.55 11.52 -22.60
CA VAL A 472 -11.22 12.66 -21.94
C VAL A 472 -12.01 13.41 -23.00
N GLU A 473 -13.30 13.60 -22.77
CA GLU A 473 -14.20 14.33 -23.66
C GLU A 473 -14.91 15.45 -22.90
N VAL A 474 -14.98 16.63 -23.51
CA VAL A 474 -15.63 17.82 -22.97
C VAL A 474 -16.66 18.32 -23.98
N GLN A 475 -17.87 18.56 -23.51
CA GLN A 475 -19.01 18.95 -24.32
C GLN A 475 -19.80 20.09 -23.65
N ASN A 476 -20.75 20.64 -24.42
CA ASN A 476 -21.71 21.64 -23.96
C ASN A 476 -21.02 22.89 -23.40
N ARG A 477 -20.04 23.41 -24.13
CA ARG A 477 -19.23 24.56 -23.74
C ARG A 477 -18.55 24.35 -22.37
N GLY A 478 -17.98 23.16 -22.16
CA GLY A 478 -17.29 22.81 -20.92
C GLY A 478 -18.20 22.37 -19.77
N ALA A 479 -19.51 22.30 -20.00
CA ALA A 479 -20.47 21.94 -18.96
C ALA A 479 -20.51 20.43 -18.68
N VAL A 480 -20.10 19.58 -19.62
CA VAL A 480 -20.08 18.12 -19.44
C VAL A 480 -18.67 17.60 -19.71
N GLU A 481 -18.14 16.81 -18.78
CA GLU A 481 -16.82 16.17 -18.86
C GLU A 481 -17.01 14.66 -18.68
N GLN A 482 -16.45 13.87 -19.59
CA GLN A 482 -16.44 12.41 -19.57
C GLN A 482 -15.00 11.91 -19.59
N VAL A 483 -14.69 10.95 -18.72
CA VAL A 483 -13.39 10.31 -18.63
C VAL A 483 -13.61 8.80 -18.69
N GLU A 484 -12.89 8.14 -19.59
CA GLU A 484 -12.85 6.69 -19.68
C GLU A 484 -11.41 6.21 -19.64
N VAL A 485 -11.10 5.28 -18.73
CA VAL A 485 -9.81 4.61 -18.65
C VAL A 485 -10.03 3.11 -18.66
N VAL A 486 -9.24 2.41 -19.47
CA VAL A 486 -9.20 0.95 -19.51
C VAL A 486 -7.75 0.52 -19.47
N HIS A 487 -7.36 -0.10 -18.36
CA HIS A 487 -6.07 -0.78 -18.22
C HIS A 487 -6.30 -2.30 -18.29
N LYS A 488 -5.53 -2.99 -19.13
CA LYS A 488 -5.46 -4.45 -19.20
C LYS A 488 -4.01 -4.90 -19.15
N GLU A 489 -3.72 -5.83 -18.26
CA GLU A 489 -2.38 -6.37 -18.09
C GLU A 489 -2.43 -7.90 -18.03
N ARG A 490 -1.49 -8.55 -18.71
CA ARG A 490 -1.22 -9.98 -18.56
C ARG A 490 0.25 -10.19 -18.22
N MET A 491 0.51 -10.75 -17.06
CA MET A 491 1.84 -11.16 -16.63
C MET A 491 1.90 -12.69 -16.56
N GLU A 492 3.01 -13.26 -17.04
CA GLU A 492 3.27 -14.68 -17.02
C GLU A 492 4.70 -14.92 -16.52
N VAL A 493 4.83 -15.74 -15.49
CA VAL A 493 6.11 -16.21 -14.96
C VAL A 493 6.17 -17.72 -15.14
N ILE A 494 7.16 -18.22 -15.87
CA ILE A 494 7.35 -19.65 -16.14
C ILE A 494 8.72 -20.06 -15.64
N VAL A 495 8.76 -21.11 -14.83
CA VAL A 495 9.99 -21.72 -14.34
C VAL A 495 10.18 -23.07 -15.01
N HIS A 496 11.33 -23.21 -15.65
CA HIS A 496 11.79 -24.43 -16.29
C HIS A 496 12.91 -25.07 -15.50
N LYS A 497 12.92 -26.39 -15.43
CA LYS A 497 14.06 -27.20 -15.00
C LYS A 497 14.43 -28.11 -16.16
N ALA A 498 15.59 -27.88 -16.77
CA ALA A 498 15.92 -28.43 -18.09
C ALA A 498 14.79 -28.13 -19.10
N HIS A 499 14.19 -29.14 -19.72
CA HIS A 499 13.12 -28.97 -20.71
C HIS A 499 11.70 -29.03 -20.13
N GLN A 500 11.55 -29.22 -18.81
CA GLN A 500 10.25 -29.37 -18.16
C GLN A 500 9.82 -28.07 -17.47
N VAL A 501 8.55 -27.70 -17.64
CA VAL A 501 7.92 -26.62 -16.86
C VAL A 501 7.60 -27.18 -15.48
N VAL A 502 8.25 -26.65 -14.45
CA VAL A 502 7.98 -27.02 -13.05
C VAL A 502 6.97 -26.08 -12.40
N GLY A 503 6.80 -24.89 -12.99
CA GLY A 503 5.91 -23.87 -12.49
C GLY A 503 5.49 -22.86 -13.56
N ARG A 504 4.23 -22.48 -13.57
CA ARG A 504 3.70 -21.34 -14.31
C ARG A 504 2.71 -20.55 -13.46
N VAL A 505 2.89 -19.23 -13.38
CA VAL A 505 1.88 -18.30 -12.87
C VAL A 505 1.46 -17.37 -14.00
N GLN A 506 0.15 -17.21 -14.18
CA GLN A 506 -0.43 -16.24 -15.11
C GLN A 506 -1.38 -15.34 -14.32
N ILE A 507 -1.19 -14.03 -14.46
CA ILE A 507 -2.02 -13.00 -13.85
C ILE A 507 -2.65 -12.22 -14.98
N PHE A 508 -3.95 -12.05 -14.93
CA PHE A 508 -4.70 -11.12 -15.76
C PHE A 508 -5.32 -10.06 -14.85
N ALA A 509 -5.09 -8.79 -15.16
CA ALA A 509 -5.70 -7.67 -14.47
C ALA A 509 -6.43 -6.76 -15.47
N GLU A 510 -7.62 -6.31 -15.11
CA GLU A 510 -8.38 -5.31 -15.86
C GLU A 510 -8.99 -4.29 -14.89
N ALA A 511 -8.78 -3.01 -15.18
CA ALA A 511 -9.23 -1.92 -14.32
C ALA A 511 -9.91 -0.81 -15.15
N PRO A 512 -11.21 -0.94 -15.45
CA PRO A 512 -11.97 0.13 -16.09
C PRO A 512 -12.35 1.21 -15.06
N LEU A 513 -12.33 2.46 -15.52
CA LEU A 513 -12.83 3.62 -14.80
C LEU A 513 -13.62 4.48 -15.78
N GLN A 514 -14.82 4.88 -15.37
CA GLN A 514 -15.65 5.83 -16.10
C GLN A 514 -16.11 6.91 -15.14
N ILE A 515 -15.96 8.17 -15.54
CA ILE A 515 -16.43 9.33 -14.78
C ILE A 515 -17.22 10.19 -15.75
N GLN A 516 -18.39 10.63 -15.34
CA GLN A 516 -19.07 11.72 -16.02
C GLN A 516 -19.45 12.78 -15.01
N THR A 517 -19.15 14.02 -15.31
CA THR A 517 -19.59 15.18 -14.54
C THR A 517 -20.33 16.16 -15.43
N SER A 518 -21.26 16.88 -14.83
CA SER A 518 -22.01 17.96 -15.45
C SER A 518 -22.07 19.13 -14.49
N ARG A 519 -21.82 20.35 -14.98
CA ARG A 519 -21.67 21.56 -14.15
C ARG A 519 -22.64 22.64 -14.60
N VAL A 520 -23.23 23.33 -13.63
CA VAL A 520 -24.07 24.51 -13.85
C VAL A 520 -23.64 25.61 -12.89
N THR A 521 -23.25 26.76 -13.43
CA THR A 521 -22.89 27.94 -12.63
C THR A 521 -24.14 28.75 -12.30
N ALA A 522 -24.41 28.93 -11.01
CA ALA A 522 -25.50 29.76 -10.51
C ALA A 522 -25.11 31.25 -10.44
N ALA A 523 -26.11 32.12 -10.35
CA ALA A 523 -25.89 33.54 -10.07
C ALA A 523 -25.15 33.72 -8.73
N GLY A 524 -24.05 34.47 -8.73
CA GLY A 524 -23.18 34.64 -7.56
C GLY A 524 -22.01 33.66 -7.47
N GLY A 525 -21.70 32.91 -8.53
CA GLY A 525 -20.44 32.15 -8.66
C GLY A 525 -20.42 30.76 -8.03
N ALA A 526 -21.52 30.33 -7.39
CA ALA A 526 -21.65 28.95 -6.94
C ALA A 526 -21.79 28.00 -8.13
N VAL A 527 -21.17 26.81 -8.05
CA VAL A 527 -21.19 25.80 -9.10
C VAL A 527 -21.91 24.57 -8.58
N PHE A 528 -22.97 24.15 -9.25
CA PHE A 528 -23.64 22.89 -8.98
C PHE A 528 -23.10 21.82 -9.91
N GLU A 529 -22.53 20.76 -9.35
CA GLU A 529 -21.98 19.63 -10.09
C GLU A 529 -22.82 18.38 -9.84
N LYS A 530 -23.18 17.67 -10.89
CA LYS A 530 -23.77 16.32 -10.83
C LYS A 530 -22.83 15.36 -11.52
N GLY A 531 -22.61 14.20 -10.91
CA GLY A 531 -21.71 13.20 -11.47
C GLY A 531 -22.20 11.77 -11.33
N ARG A 532 -21.51 10.89 -12.05
CA ARG A 532 -21.54 9.45 -11.90
C ARG A 532 -20.13 8.89 -12.08
N LEU A 533 -19.85 7.79 -11.40
CA LEU A 533 -18.59 7.07 -11.45
C LEU A 533 -18.87 5.58 -11.50
N PHE A 534 -18.14 4.87 -12.36
CA PHE A 534 -18.02 3.42 -12.35
C PHE A 534 -16.54 3.09 -12.27
N HIS A 535 -16.15 2.26 -11.31
CA HIS A 535 -14.77 1.78 -11.20
C HIS A 535 -14.75 0.32 -10.81
N GLN A 536 -13.81 -0.43 -11.38
CA GLN A 536 -13.68 -1.85 -11.11
C GLN A 536 -12.21 -2.27 -11.12
N LEU A 537 -11.88 -3.26 -10.28
CA LEU A 537 -10.67 -4.06 -10.34
C LEU A 537 -11.06 -5.52 -10.58
N VAL A 538 -10.64 -6.07 -11.70
CA VAL A 538 -10.75 -7.50 -12.01
C VAL A 538 -9.35 -8.09 -12.00
N GLU A 539 -9.15 -9.17 -11.25
CA GLU A 539 -7.90 -9.90 -11.25
C GLU A 539 -8.16 -11.41 -11.31
N VAL A 540 -7.46 -12.11 -12.19
CA VAL A 540 -7.49 -13.57 -12.30
C VAL A 540 -6.08 -14.10 -12.24
N VAL A 541 -5.83 -15.02 -11.31
CA VAL A 541 -4.55 -15.69 -11.13
C VAL A 541 -4.73 -17.17 -11.45
N ASN A 542 -3.92 -17.69 -12.35
CA ASN A 542 -3.80 -19.12 -12.64
C ASN A 542 -2.39 -19.58 -12.28
N LEU A 543 -2.31 -20.47 -11.31
CA LEU A 543 -1.08 -21.12 -10.88
C LEU A 543 -1.11 -22.56 -11.36
N ASN A 544 -0.05 -23.01 -12.02
CA ASN A 544 0.17 -24.41 -12.38
C ASN A 544 1.55 -24.83 -11.86
N GLU A 545 1.57 -25.73 -10.89
CA GLU A 545 2.78 -26.23 -10.26
C GLU A 545 2.69 -27.75 -10.14
N ASN A 546 3.65 -28.48 -10.71
CA ASN A 546 3.69 -29.95 -10.64
C ASN A 546 2.36 -30.65 -11.01
N ASN A 547 1.66 -30.15 -12.02
CA ASN A 547 0.33 -30.60 -12.48
C ASN A 547 -0.85 -30.27 -11.55
N VAL A 548 -0.63 -29.51 -10.47
CA VAL A 548 -1.71 -28.92 -9.68
C VAL A 548 -2.03 -27.55 -10.28
N VAL A 549 -3.26 -27.38 -10.75
CA VAL A 549 -3.76 -26.11 -11.25
C VAL A 549 -4.62 -25.48 -10.18
N ILE A 550 -4.39 -24.21 -9.89
CA ILE A 550 -5.14 -23.42 -8.91
C ILE A 550 -5.55 -22.12 -9.60
N THR A 551 -6.82 -21.76 -9.47
CA THR A 551 -7.35 -20.50 -9.99
C THR A 551 -7.96 -19.67 -8.87
N ALA A 552 -7.62 -18.39 -8.83
CA ALA A 552 -8.31 -17.38 -8.02
C ALA A 552 -8.80 -16.24 -8.90
N ALA A 553 -9.95 -15.67 -8.54
CA ALA A 553 -10.55 -14.54 -9.20
C ALA A 553 -11.04 -13.52 -8.18
N LEU A 554 -10.73 -12.26 -8.43
CA LEU A 554 -11.17 -11.10 -7.69
C LEU A 554 -11.94 -10.17 -8.61
N THR A 555 -13.04 -9.63 -8.12
CA THR A 555 -13.77 -8.52 -8.72
C THR A 555 -14.17 -7.57 -7.60
N ASP A 556 -13.63 -6.36 -7.60
CA ASP A 556 -14.04 -5.26 -6.74
C ASP A 556 -14.66 -4.18 -7.62
N ARG A 557 -15.91 -3.79 -7.35
CA ARG A 557 -16.70 -2.88 -8.19
C ARG A 557 -17.35 -1.81 -7.35
N GLN A 558 -17.32 -0.57 -7.83
CA GLN A 558 -18.04 0.55 -7.26
C GLN A 558 -18.76 1.35 -8.33
N ASP A 559 -20.05 1.57 -8.13
CA ASP A 559 -20.87 2.53 -8.87
C ASP A 559 -21.27 3.66 -7.91
N ALA A 560 -21.06 4.91 -8.29
CA ALA A 560 -21.45 6.05 -7.49
C ALA A 560 -22.17 7.11 -8.34
N GLU A 561 -23.13 7.81 -7.74
CA GLU A 561 -23.81 8.94 -8.35
C GLU A 561 -24.21 9.97 -7.28
N GLY A 562 -24.31 11.23 -7.69
CA GLY A 562 -24.73 12.27 -6.77
C GLY A 562 -24.47 13.67 -7.29
N SER A 563 -24.58 14.63 -6.38
CA SER A 563 -24.40 16.04 -6.70
C SER A 563 -23.76 16.80 -5.56
N VAL A 564 -23.01 17.84 -5.90
CA VAL A 564 -22.35 18.73 -4.95
C VAL A 564 -22.50 20.18 -5.38
N LEU A 565 -22.76 21.04 -4.40
CA LEU A 565 -22.73 22.49 -4.54
C LEU A 565 -21.36 22.99 -4.05
N MET A 566 -20.63 23.60 -4.96
CA MET A 566 -19.31 24.17 -4.73
C MET A 566 -19.40 25.70 -4.64
N ARG A 567 -18.57 26.31 -3.79
CA ARG A 567 -18.31 27.75 -3.77
C ARG A 567 -16.83 27.95 -3.48
N ASP A 568 -16.18 28.82 -4.26
CA ASP A 568 -14.74 29.11 -4.13
C ASP A 568 -13.88 27.83 -4.14
N GLY A 569 -14.28 26.84 -4.93
CA GLY A 569 -13.58 25.55 -5.05
C GLY A 569 -13.85 24.54 -3.91
N MET A 570 -14.66 24.89 -2.91
CA MET A 570 -14.95 24.02 -1.76
C MET A 570 -16.39 23.48 -1.79
N PRO A 571 -16.60 22.20 -1.39
CA PRO A 571 -17.94 21.63 -1.26
C PRO A 571 -18.66 22.24 -0.05
N ILE A 572 -19.84 22.83 -0.27
CA ILE A 572 -20.70 23.34 0.82
C ILE A 572 -21.76 22.31 1.21
N TRP A 573 -22.36 21.66 0.20
CA TRP A 573 -23.49 20.76 0.40
C TRP A 573 -23.54 19.76 -0.75
N GLY A 574 -23.97 18.53 -0.49
CA GLY A 574 -24.14 17.55 -1.54
C GLY A 574 -24.75 16.25 -1.04
N SER A 575 -24.81 15.30 -1.96
CA SER A 575 -25.26 13.94 -1.72
C SER A 575 -24.50 12.98 -2.61
N GLY A 576 -24.33 11.75 -2.11
CA GLY A 576 -23.72 10.65 -2.82
C GLY A 576 -24.42 9.34 -2.47
N ASN A 577 -24.63 8.53 -3.49
CA ASN A 577 -25.07 7.15 -3.38
C ASN A 577 -23.96 6.29 -3.96
N THR A 578 -23.62 5.21 -3.27
CA THR A 578 -22.57 4.28 -3.70
C THR A 578 -23.08 2.86 -3.60
N LYS A 579 -22.82 2.05 -4.61
CA LYS A 579 -23.03 0.60 -4.63
C LYS A 579 -21.67 -0.07 -4.78
N SER A 580 -21.24 -0.77 -3.76
CA SER A 580 -19.97 -1.49 -3.73
C SER A 580 -20.22 -2.99 -3.73
N ALA A 581 -19.52 -3.73 -4.58
CA ALA A 581 -19.58 -5.19 -4.65
C ALA A 581 -18.17 -5.77 -4.74
N TYR A 582 -17.75 -6.46 -3.68
CA TYR A 582 -16.49 -7.18 -3.61
C TYR A 582 -16.76 -8.68 -3.74
N LYS A 583 -16.08 -9.34 -4.67
CA LYS A 583 -16.19 -10.77 -4.93
C LYS A 583 -14.81 -11.38 -5.07
N TYR A 584 -14.48 -12.30 -4.17
CA TYR A 584 -13.30 -13.15 -4.25
C TYR A 584 -13.73 -14.61 -4.36
N ARG A 585 -13.05 -15.39 -5.20
CA ARG A 585 -13.26 -16.83 -5.31
C ARG A 585 -11.96 -17.53 -5.63
N ASP A 586 -11.71 -18.65 -4.96
CA ASP A 586 -10.72 -19.64 -5.36
C ASP A 586 -11.38 -21.04 -5.45
N GLU A 587 -10.57 -22.11 -5.39
CA GLU A 587 -11.05 -23.49 -5.49
C GLU A 587 -11.98 -23.89 -4.33
N ASN A 588 -11.75 -23.34 -3.13
CA ASN A 588 -12.37 -23.81 -1.89
C ASN A 588 -13.20 -22.74 -1.19
N THR A 589 -13.05 -21.48 -1.62
CA THR A 589 -13.60 -20.33 -0.93
C THR A 589 -14.32 -19.43 -1.92
N CYS A 590 -15.40 -18.85 -1.42
CA CYS A 590 -15.95 -17.66 -2.01
C CYS A 590 -16.21 -16.66 -0.89
N HIS A 591 -15.97 -15.40 -1.21
CA HIS A 591 -16.46 -14.29 -0.43
C HIS A 591 -17.12 -13.28 -1.36
N LEU A 592 -18.36 -12.93 -1.04
CA LEU A 592 -19.09 -11.85 -1.68
C LEU A 592 -19.53 -10.89 -0.59
N ARG A 593 -19.28 -9.59 -0.75
CA ARG A 593 -19.82 -8.53 0.10
C ARG A 593 -20.39 -7.42 -0.76
N THR A 594 -21.61 -7.00 -0.44
CA THR A 594 -22.28 -5.87 -1.09
C THR A 594 -22.61 -4.82 -0.06
N VAL A 595 -22.15 -3.58 -0.30
CA VAL A 595 -22.40 -2.44 0.58
C VAL A 595 -23.01 -1.31 -0.23
N ASN A 596 -24.23 -0.90 0.09
CA ASN A 596 -24.95 0.17 -0.59
C ASN A 596 -25.21 1.33 0.37
N THR A 597 -24.93 2.55 -0.09
CA THR A 597 -25.16 3.79 0.65
C THR A 597 -26.12 4.70 -0.13
N VAL A 598 -26.97 5.40 0.60
CA VAL A 598 -27.85 6.45 0.06
C VAL A 598 -27.78 7.66 0.98
N GLY A 599 -27.30 8.79 0.45
CA GLY A 599 -27.15 10.03 1.23
C GLY A 599 -26.28 9.83 2.48
N SER A 600 -25.15 9.15 2.32
CA SER A 600 -24.21 8.83 3.41
C SER A 600 -24.76 7.93 4.53
N ILE A 601 -25.85 7.20 4.27
CA ILE A 601 -26.40 6.19 5.18
C ILE A 601 -26.26 4.82 4.53
N VAL A 602 -25.65 3.86 5.23
CA VAL A 602 -25.62 2.44 4.80
C VAL A 602 -27.04 1.89 4.82
N LYS A 603 -27.51 1.43 3.65
CA LYS A 603 -28.82 0.78 3.50
C LYS A 603 -28.72 -0.73 3.50
N TYR A 604 -27.63 -1.25 2.93
CA TYR A 604 -27.36 -2.68 2.84
C TYR A 604 -25.87 -2.91 3.09
N ASP A 605 -25.53 -3.88 3.95
CA ASP A 605 -24.20 -4.47 4.07
C ASP A 605 -24.42 -5.97 4.27
N VAL A 606 -24.22 -6.74 3.21
CA VAL A 606 -24.48 -8.18 3.20
C VAL A 606 -23.23 -8.90 2.75
N SER A 607 -22.77 -9.85 3.55
CA SER A 607 -21.68 -10.76 3.22
C SER A 607 -22.18 -12.20 3.05
N SER A 608 -21.58 -12.92 2.12
CA SER A 608 -21.92 -14.31 1.79
C SER A 608 -20.65 -15.13 1.55
N PRO A 609 -20.55 -16.33 2.13
CA PRO A 609 -19.50 -17.30 1.80
C PRO A 609 -19.76 -18.04 0.47
N SER A 610 -20.87 -17.73 -0.22
CA SER A 610 -21.26 -18.32 -1.50
C SER A 610 -21.31 -17.29 -2.62
N CYS A 611 -20.78 -17.68 -3.78
CA CYS A 611 -20.76 -16.90 -5.03
C CYS A 611 -21.93 -17.25 -5.94
N ALA A 612 -22.82 -18.15 -5.51
CA ALA A 612 -24.09 -18.38 -6.19
C ALA A 612 -24.87 -17.07 -6.17
N ALA A 613 -25.39 -16.67 -7.33
CA ALA A 613 -25.95 -15.34 -7.57
C ALA A 613 -26.82 -14.87 -6.40
N VAL A 614 -26.32 -13.86 -5.67
CA VAL A 614 -27.21 -12.96 -4.96
C VAL A 614 -27.94 -12.24 -6.08
N SER A 615 -29.22 -12.55 -6.26
CA SER A 615 -30.10 -11.86 -7.19
C SER A 615 -29.92 -10.36 -7.03
N ASP A 616 -29.83 -9.61 -8.14
CA ASP A 616 -29.89 -8.15 -8.11
C ASP A 616 -31.13 -7.73 -7.29
N ILE A 617 -30.88 -7.17 -6.10
CA ILE A 617 -31.90 -6.56 -5.22
C ILE A 617 -31.59 -5.08 -5.12
#